data_AF-A0A377UQ83-F1
#
_entry.id   AF-A0A377UQ83-F1
#
_cell.length_a   1.000
_cell.length_b   1.000
_cell.length_c   1.000
_cell.angle_alpha   90.00
_cell.angle_beta   90.00
_cell.angle_gamma   90.00
#
_symmetry.space_group_name_H-M   'P 1'
#
loop_
_entity.id
_entity.type
_entity.pdbx_description
1 polymer ?
#
loop_
_entity_poly.entity_id
_entity_poly.type
_entity_poly.pdbx_seq_one_letter_code
_entity_poly.pdbx_strand_id
1 'polypeptide(L)'
;MRPAGRSANQVRPVTLTRNYTKHAEGSVLVEFGDTKVLCTASIDEGVPRFLKGQGQGWITAEYGMLPRSTHTRNAREAAKGKQGGRTMKFSA
;
A
#
# COMPACT_ATOMS: atom_id res chain seq x y z
N MET A 1 -24.58 -14.82 -10.12
CA MET A 1 -24.16 -14.89 -8.70
C MET A 1 -22.67 -14.57 -8.63
N ARG A 2 -22.21 -13.64 -7.78
CA ARG A 2 -20.76 -13.33 -7.69
C ARG A 2 -20.02 -14.53 -7.07
N PRO A 3 -18.73 -14.75 -7.38
CA PRO A 3 -17.90 -15.67 -6.61
C PRO A 3 -17.99 -15.29 -5.13
N ALA A 4 -18.21 -16.29 -4.26
CA ALA A 4 -18.51 -16.16 -2.83
C ALA A 4 -19.95 -15.74 -2.44
N GLY A 5 -20.94 -15.85 -3.33
CA GLY A 5 -22.37 -15.77 -2.94
C GLY A 5 -22.86 -14.38 -2.50
N ARG A 6 -22.06 -13.33 -2.71
CA ARG A 6 -22.41 -11.96 -2.30
C ARG A 6 -23.40 -11.28 -3.24
N SER A 7 -24.26 -10.42 -2.69
CA SER A 7 -25.13 -9.55 -3.48
C SER A 7 -24.33 -8.50 -4.26
N ALA A 8 -24.94 -7.88 -5.28
CA ALA A 8 -24.25 -6.90 -6.12
C ALA A 8 -23.66 -5.73 -5.33
N ASN A 9 -24.36 -5.30 -4.27
CA ASN A 9 -24.02 -4.15 -3.42
C ASN A 9 -23.27 -4.54 -2.14
N GLN A 10 -23.01 -5.82 -1.90
CA GLN A 10 -22.36 -6.26 -0.67
C GLN A 10 -20.84 -6.23 -0.81
N VAL A 11 -20.20 -5.41 0.02
CA VAL A 11 -18.73 -5.35 0.15
C VAL A 11 -18.16 -6.68 0.67
N ARG A 12 -16.86 -6.92 0.43
CA ARG A 12 -16.16 -8.05 1.08
C ARG A 12 -16.05 -7.78 2.58
N PRO A 13 -15.92 -8.83 3.42
CA PRO A 13 -15.54 -8.64 4.83
C PRO A 13 -14.29 -7.76 4.94
N VAL A 14 -14.31 -6.80 5.86
CA VAL A 14 -13.20 -5.87 6.08
C VAL A 14 -12.66 -6.04 7.50
N THR A 15 -11.36 -6.27 7.61
CA THR A 15 -10.66 -6.33 8.90
C THR A 15 -9.52 -5.31 8.89
N LEU A 16 -9.39 -4.57 10.00
CA LEU A 16 -8.33 -3.58 10.22
C LEU A 16 -7.56 -3.93 11.49
N THR A 17 -6.35 -4.46 11.32
CA THR A 17 -5.47 -4.80 12.44
C THR A 17 -4.42 -3.69 12.60
N ARG A 18 -4.63 -2.83 13.60
CA ARG A 18 -3.72 -1.71 13.92
C ARG A 18 -2.49 -2.18 14.69
N ASN A 19 -1.44 -1.37 14.68
CA ASN A 19 -0.16 -1.64 15.34
C ASN A 19 0.45 -2.98 14.90
N TYR A 20 0.35 -3.27 13.59
CA TYR A 20 0.73 -4.58 13.05
C TYR A 20 2.25 -4.78 13.02
N THR A 21 3.02 -3.76 12.60
CA THR A 21 4.47 -3.75 12.69
C THR A 21 4.94 -2.97 13.92
N LYS A 22 6.07 -3.39 14.50
CA LYS A 22 6.63 -2.79 15.72
C LYS A 22 7.31 -1.44 15.50
N HIS A 23 7.85 -1.22 14.30
CA HIS A 23 8.83 -0.16 14.06
C HIS A 23 8.26 1.09 13.41
N ALA A 24 7.16 0.98 12.67
CA ALA A 24 6.54 2.15 12.05
C ALA A 24 5.71 2.89 13.10
N GLU A 25 5.74 4.22 13.05
CA GLU A 25 4.94 5.11 13.90
C GLU A 25 3.45 4.83 13.72
N GLY A 26 3.03 4.53 12.49
CA GLY A 26 1.71 3.99 12.18
C GLY A 26 1.81 2.70 11.37
N SER A 27 1.07 1.67 11.77
CA SER A 27 1.00 0.42 11.00
C SER A 27 -0.39 -0.21 11.06
N VAL A 28 -0.91 -0.63 9.91
CA VAL A 28 -2.19 -1.34 9.79
C VAL A 28 -2.09 -2.44 8.74
N LEU A 29 -2.51 -3.65 9.10
CA LEU A 29 -2.86 -4.68 8.12
C LEU A 29 -4.34 -4.56 7.78
N VAL A 30 -4.62 -4.26 6.51
CA VAL A 30 -5.97 -4.10 5.97
C VAL A 30 -6.33 -5.33 5.15
N GLU A 31 -7.48 -5.94 5.44
CA GLU A 31 -7.95 -7.15 4.77
C GLU A 31 -9.33 -6.92 4.16
N PHE A 32 -9.48 -7.17 2.86
CA PHE A 32 -10.75 -7.12 2.11
C PHE A 32 -11.02 -8.51 1.52
N GLY A 33 -11.60 -9.41 2.33
CA GLY A 33 -11.59 -10.84 2.03
C GLY A 33 -10.15 -11.33 1.87
N ASP A 34 -9.82 -11.93 0.73
CA ASP A 34 -8.46 -12.47 0.49
C ASP A 34 -7.42 -11.40 0.12
N THR A 35 -7.84 -10.17 -0.16
CA THR A 35 -6.90 -9.08 -0.45
C THR A 35 -6.35 -8.53 0.86
N LYS A 36 -5.04 -8.70 1.08
CA LYS A 36 -4.34 -8.18 2.25
C LYS A 36 -3.32 -7.13 1.84
N VAL A 37 -3.34 -5.98 2.51
CA VAL A 37 -2.43 -4.86 2.27
C VAL A 37 -1.85 -4.41 3.61
N LEU A 38 -0.53 -4.41 3.72
CA LEU A 38 0.17 -3.82 4.84
C LEU A 38 0.44 -2.35 4.52
N CYS A 39 -0.11 -1.45 5.34
CA CYS A 39 0.12 -0.02 5.26
C CYS A 39 0.99 0.41 6.45
N THR A 40 2.09 1.11 6.17
CA THR A 40 2.96 1.71 7.19
C THR A 40 3.07 3.20 6.92
N ALA A 41 3.00 3.99 7.98
CA ALA A 41 3.25 5.43 7.95
C ALA A 41 4.48 5.71 8.80
N SER A 42 5.39 6.51 8.25
CA SER A 42 6.60 6.97 8.93
C SER A 42 6.76 8.47 8.77
N ILE A 43 7.37 9.09 9.78
CA ILE A 43 7.58 10.53 9.83
C ILE A 43 9.04 10.81 9.51
N ASP A 44 9.27 11.69 8.55
CA ASP A 44 10.56 12.27 8.26
C ASP A 44 10.48 13.77 8.58
N GLU A 45 11.52 14.32 9.21
CA GLU A 45 11.60 15.75 9.54
C GLU A 45 11.86 16.62 8.29
N GLY A 46 12.24 15.99 7.17
CA GLY A 46 12.47 16.65 5.89
C GLY A 46 11.21 16.86 5.04
N VAL A 47 11.21 17.94 4.25
CA VAL A 47 10.25 18.15 3.15
C VAL A 47 10.99 18.18 1.80
N PRO A 48 10.32 17.83 0.68
CA PRO A 48 10.90 17.97 -0.65
C PRO A 48 11.44 19.37 -0.93
N ARG A 49 12.48 19.46 -1.76
CA ARG A 49 13.17 20.74 -2.06
C ARG A 49 12.24 21.85 -2.51
N PHE A 50 11.18 21.53 -3.25
CA PHE A 50 10.22 22.50 -3.76
C PHE A 50 9.28 23.08 -2.68
N LEU A 51 9.22 22.50 -1.48
CA LEU A 51 8.45 22.99 -0.32
C LEU A 51 9.31 23.59 0.79
N LYS A 52 10.64 23.57 0.63
CA LYS A 52 11.57 24.07 1.66
C LYS A 52 11.31 25.55 1.91
N GLY A 53 11.08 25.91 3.19
CA GLY A 53 10.85 27.29 3.62
C GLY A 53 9.42 27.80 3.48
N GLN A 54 8.47 26.97 3.01
CA GLN A 54 7.06 27.36 2.86
C GLN A 54 6.19 27.09 4.09
N GLY A 55 6.73 26.43 5.13
CA GLY A 55 5.99 26.06 6.33
C GLY A 55 4.90 25.01 6.11
N GLN A 56 4.93 24.29 4.98
CA GLN A 56 3.99 23.23 4.63
C GLN A 56 4.61 21.85 4.84
N GLY A 57 3.80 20.88 5.26
CA GLY A 57 4.17 19.47 5.32
C GLY A 57 4.00 18.77 3.96
N TRP A 58 4.50 17.55 3.85
CA TRP A 58 4.38 16.72 2.65
C TRP A 58 4.01 15.29 3.02
N ILE A 59 3.23 14.63 2.16
CA ILE A 59 2.94 13.20 2.25
C ILE A 59 3.26 12.59 0.90
N THR A 60 3.96 11.46 0.91
CA THR A 60 4.18 10.63 -0.26
C THR A 60 3.94 9.17 0.11
N ALA A 61 3.65 8.34 -0.88
CA ALA A 61 3.39 6.93 -0.70
C ALA A 61 4.25 6.08 -1.63
N GLU A 62 4.69 4.93 -1.13
CA GLU A 62 5.31 3.88 -1.93
C GLU A 62 4.40 2.66 -1.98
N TYR A 63 4.29 2.06 -3.17
CA TYR A 63 3.55 0.83 -3.38
C TYR A 63 4.46 -0.30 -3.85
N GLY A 64 4.25 -1.50 -3.31
CA GLY A 64 4.95 -2.71 -3.73
C GLY A 64 4.07 -3.95 -3.63
N MET A 65 4.13 -4.81 -4.65
CA MET A 65 3.50 -6.13 -4.61
C MET A 65 4.53 -7.23 -4.40
N LEU A 66 4.30 -8.10 -3.42
CA LEU A 66 5.13 -9.28 -3.22
C LEU A 66 5.00 -10.22 -4.43
N PRO A 67 6.09 -10.90 -4.86
CA PRO A 67 6.08 -11.81 -6.01
C PRO A 67 4.97 -12.86 -6.07
N ARG A 68 4.36 -13.22 -4.94
CA ARG A 68 3.30 -14.24 -4.84
C ARG A 68 2.00 -13.67 -4.25
N SER A 69 1.75 -12.37 -4.41
CA SER A 69 0.47 -11.77 -4.02
C SER A 69 -0.67 -12.01 -5.02
N THR A 70 -0.36 -12.50 -6.23
CA THR A 70 -1.32 -12.84 -7.28
C THR A 70 -1.27 -14.34 -7.62
N HIS A 71 -2.27 -14.84 -8.34
CA HIS A 71 -2.33 -16.25 -8.78
C HIS A 71 -1.05 -16.68 -9.52
N THR A 72 -0.55 -15.83 -10.40
CA THR A 72 0.75 -16.00 -11.08
C THR A 72 1.86 -15.27 -10.32
N ARG A 73 3.07 -15.83 -10.36
CA ARG A 73 4.24 -15.18 -9.74
C ARG A 73 4.63 -13.93 -10.54
N ASN A 74 4.69 -12.78 -9.89
CA ASN A 74 5.29 -11.57 -10.43
C ASN A 74 6.76 -11.47 -10.02
N ALA A 75 7.62 -10.99 -10.91
CA ALA A 75 8.99 -10.69 -10.54
C ALA A 75 9.02 -9.47 -9.60
N ARG A 76 9.97 -9.41 -8.67
CA ARG A 76 10.16 -8.23 -7.82
C ARG A 76 10.62 -7.07 -8.71
N GLU A 77 9.95 -5.92 -8.64
CA GLU A 77 10.28 -4.74 -9.45
C GLU A 77 11.72 -4.25 -9.22
N ALA A 78 12.22 -4.33 -7.97
CA ALA A 78 13.63 -4.07 -7.64
C ALA A 78 14.61 -4.98 -8.40
N ALA A 79 14.23 -6.22 -8.72
CA ALA A 79 15.06 -7.15 -9.48
C ALA A 79 15.04 -6.86 -11.00
N LYS A 80 14.11 -6.03 -11.49
CA LYS A 80 14.03 -5.59 -12.89
C LYS A 80 14.70 -4.25 -13.16
N GLY A 81 15.22 -3.57 -12.12
CA GLY A 81 15.97 -2.31 -12.24
C GLY A 81 15.12 -1.08 -12.60
N LYS A 82 13.80 -1.21 -12.76
CA LYS A 82 12.87 -0.10 -13.02
C LYS A 82 11.53 -0.39 -12.35
N GLN A 83 10.92 0.61 -11.71
CA GLN A 83 9.54 0.54 -11.24
C GLN A 83 8.60 0.45 -12.47
N GLY A 84 7.77 -0.57 -12.54
CA GLY A 84 6.75 -0.70 -13.59
C GLY A 84 5.69 0.40 -13.51
N GLY A 85 5.13 0.80 -14.65
CA GLY A 85 4.20 1.94 -14.76
C GLY A 85 2.92 1.83 -13.91
N ARG A 86 2.51 0.62 -13.49
CA ARG A 86 1.39 0.46 -12.54
C ARG A 86 1.76 0.88 -11.12
N THR A 87 3.00 0.65 -10.69
CA THR A 87 3.48 1.06 -9.36
C THR A 87 3.59 2.57 -9.27
N MET A 88 4.16 3.22 -10.29
CA MET A 88 4.24 4.68 -10.35
C MET A 88 2.88 5.39 -10.33
N LYS A 89 1.80 4.71 -10.74
CA LYS A 89 0.45 5.27 -10.69
C LYS A 89 -0.12 5.33 -9.27
N PHE A 90 0.33 4.45 -8.39
CA PHE A 90 -0.14 4.38 -7.00
C PHE A 90 0.84 4.99 -6.00
N SER A 91 2.11 5.13 -6.39
CA SER A 91 3.13 5.89 -5.64
C SER A 91 3.08 7.36 -6.05
N ALA A 92 2.63 8.24 -5.16
CA ALA A 92 2.67 9.71 -5.30
C ALA A 92 3.00 10.32 -3.93
#